data_AF-A0A535Y3H8-F1
#
_entry.id   AF-A0A535Y3H8-F1
#
_cell.length_a   1.000
_cell.length_b   1.000
_cell.length_c   1.000
_cell.angle_alpha   90.00
_cell.angle_beta   90.00
_cell.angle_gamma   90.00
#
_symmetry.space_group_name_H-M   'P 1'
#
loop_
_entity.id
_entity.type
_entity.pdbx_description
1 polymer ?
#
loop_
_entity_poly.entity_id
_entity_poly.type
_entity_poly.pdbx_seq_one_letter_code
_entity_poly.pdbx_strand_id
1 'polypeptide(L)'
;MQRVMLRRPTIFSLEDELRKLRLLTLIAIGDEDEPCVDVAVFLKRVLPSAGLLVLPQSGHTINLEEPAVFNSAVLEFLRLVQDERWSSRSVVTTSMLPVGAPS
;
A
#
# COMPACT_ATOMS: atom_id res chain seq x y z
N MET A 1 26.88 1.09 28.84
CA MET A 1 26.99 1.33 27.38
C MET A 1 25.63 1.73 26.84
N GLN A 2 25.37 3.02 26.62
CA GLN A 2 24.14 3.48 25.96
C GLN A 2 24.33 3.37 24.45
N ARG A 3 23.64 2.43 23.81
CA ARG A 3 23.44 2.45 22.37
C ARG A 3 22.60 3.69 22.06
N VAL A 4 23.22 4.74 21.55
CA VAL A 4 22.50 5.77 20.78
C VAL A 4 21.98 5.08 19.52
N MET A 5 20.76 4.56 19.62
CA MET A 5 19.96 4.31 18.44
C MET A 5 19.58 5.72 17.96
N LEU A 6 20.24 6.22 16.92
CA LEU A 6 19.76 7.40 16.19
C LEU A 6 18.26 7.20 16.00
N ARG A 7 17.44 8.11 16.53
CA ARG A 7 15.98 8.00 16.48
C ARG A 7 15.58 8.06 15.01
N ARG A 8 15.49 6.90 14.37
CA ARG A 8 14.99 6.79 13.01
C ARG A 8 13.58 7.34 13.04
N PRO A 9 13.27 8.40 12.27
CA PRO A 9 11.92 8.92 12.21
C PRO A 9 10.98 7.77 11.87
N THR A 10 9.88 7.68 12.62
CA THR A 10 8.87 6.65 12.37
C THR A 10 8.23 6.93 11.02
N ILE A 11 7.72 5.90 10.35
CA ILE A 11 7.07 6.08 9.05
C ILE A 11 5.90 7.09 9.11
N PHE A 12 5.21 7.14 10.26
CA PHE A 12 4.14 8.09 10.53
C PHE A 12 4.62 9.54 10.57
N SER A 13 5.84 9.79 11.06
CA SER A 13 6.42 11.15 11.08
C SER A 13 6.84 11.68 9.70
N LEU A 14 6.87 10.81 8.68
CA LEU A 14 7.26 11.16 7.31
C LEU A 14 6.05 11.45 6.40
N GLU A 15 4.85 11.60 6.96
CA GLU A 15 3.62 11.76 6.18
C GLU A 15 3.72 12.84 5.09
N ASP A 16 4.17 14.05 5.44
CA ASP A 16 4.28 15.17 4.51
C ASP A 16 5.26 14.92 3.35
N GLU A 17 6.31 14.14 3.60
CA GLU A 17 7.27 13.74 2.57
C GLU A 17 6.69 12.66 1.68
N LEU A 18 6.05 11.66 2.28
CA LEU A 18 5.39 10.56 1.58
C LEU A 18 4.27 11.08 0.65
N ARG A 19 3.51 12.12 1.05
CA ARG A 19 2.48 12.75 0.20
C ARG A 19 3.05 13.38 -1.07
N LYS A 20 4.33 13.78 -1.05
CA LYS A 20 5.02 14.39 -2.20
C LYS A 20 5.63 13.35 -3.13
N LEU A 21 5.78 12.10 -2.69
CA LEU A 21 6.31 11.03 -3.52
C LEU A 21 5.34 10.67 -4.64
N ARG A 22 5.80 10.84 -5.88
CA ARG A 22 5.07 10.46 -7.10
C ARG A 22 5.47 9.07 -7.63
N LEU A 23 6.20 8.30 -6.84
CA LEU A 23 6.66 6.96 -7.21
C LEU A 23 5.48 5.99 -7.24
N LEU A 24 5.40 5.20 -8.31
CA LEU A 24 4.44 4.10 -8.44
C LEU A 24 4.85 3.02 -7.44
N THR A 25 3.96 2.68 -6.52
CA THR A 25 4.30 1.82 -5.38
C THR A 25 3.29 0.69 -5.25
N LEU A 26 3.78 -0.54 -5.07
CA LEU A 26 2.99 -1.67 -4.61
C LEU A 26 3.36 -1.97 -3.16
N ILE A 27 2.37 -1.98 -2.28
CA ILE A 27 2.51 -2.43 -0.90
C ILE A 27 1.91 -3.83 -0.84
N ALA A 28 2.67 -4.82 -0.38
CA ALA A 28 2.21 -6.20 -0.23
C ALA A 28 2.45 -6.65 1.21
N ILE A 29 1.40 -7.17 1.84
CA ILE A 29 1.43 -7.69 3.21
C ILE A 29 0.64 -8.99 3.31
N GLY A 30 0.91 -9.76 4.37
CA GLY A 30 0.00 -10.80 4.86
C GLY A 30 -1.01 -10.20 5.85
N ASP A 31 -2.19 -10.80 5.97
CA ASP A 31 -3.22 -10.37 6.93
C ASP A 31 -2.89 -10.74 8.39
N GLU A 32 -2.09 -11.79 8.62
CA GLU A 32 -1.60 -12.23 9.93
C GLU A 32 -0.31 -11.48 10.36
N ASP A 33 0.14 -10.48 9.60
CA ASP A 33 1.21 -9.57 10.01
C ASP A 33 0.62 -8.30 10.65
N GLU A 34 -0.05 -8.47 11.80
CA GLU A 34 -0.79 -7.37 12.45
C GLU A 34 0.02 -6.08 12.65
N PRO A 35 1.32 -6.12 13.04
CA PRO A 35 2.13 -4.91 13.16
C PRO A 35 2.30 -4.14 11.85
N CYS A 36 2.25 -4.83 10.70
CA CYS A 36 2.41 -4.23 9.38
C CYS A 36 1.09 -3.80 8.74
N VAL A 37 -0.06 -4.33 9.16
CA VAL A 37 -1.39 -3.95 8.64
C VAL A 37 -1.63 -2.44 8.77
N ASP A 38 -1.45 -1.88 9.96
CA ASP A 38 -1.70 -0.46 10.22
C ASP A 38 -0.77 0.44 9.40
N VAL A 39 0.50 0.04 9.27
CA VAL A 39 1.50 0.75 8.49
C VAL A 39 1.17 0.69 7.00
N ALA A 40 0.78 -0.47 6.48
CA ALA A 40 0.43 -0.64 5.07
C ALA A 40 -0.81 0.18 4.70
N VAL A 41 -1.83 0.21 5.57
CA VAL A 41 -3.02 1.05 5.39
C VAL A 41 -2.66 2.53 5.44
N PHE A 42 -1.82 2.95 6.39
CA PHE A 42 -1.30 4.31 6.43
C PHE A 42 -0.58 4.69 5.14
N LEU A 43 0.38 3.89 4.68
CA LEU A 43 1.12 4.13 3.45
C LEU A 43 0.19 4.22 2.23
N LYS A 44 -0.80 3.32 2.11
CA LYS A 44 -1.80 3.34 1.03
C LYS A 44 -2.70 4.59 1.05
N ARG A 45 -2.90 5.21 2.22
CA ARG A 45 -3.65 6.48 2.36
C ARG A 45 -2.80 7.69 2.00
N VAL A 46 -1.50 7.63 2.26
CA VAL A 46 -0.58 8.77 2.15
C VAL A 46 0.09 8.84 0.78
N LEU A 47 0.48 7.70 0.22
CA LEU A 47 1.11 7.60 -1.11
C LEU A 47 0.06 7.72 -2.23
N PRO A 48 0.15 8.74 -3.10
CA PRO A 48 -0.86 8.99 -4.14
C PRO A 48 -1.01 7.85 -5.16
N SER A 49 0.09 7.16 -5.46
CA SER A 49 0.17 6.10 -6.49
C SER A 49 0.47 4.72 -5.88
N ALA A 50 0.09 4.51 -4.62
CA ALA A 50 0.24 3.20 -3.99
C ALA A 50 -0.92 2.26 -4.34
N GLY A 51 -0.63 0.98 -4.59
CA GLY A 51 -1.56 -0.15 -4.52
C GLY A 51 -1.32 -0.95 -3.24
N LEU A 52 -2.34 -1.67 -2.76
CA LEU A 52 -2.23 -2.53 -1.58
C LEU A 52 -2.72 -3.93 -1.94
N LEU A 53 -1.82 -4.92 -1.78
CA LEU A 53 -2.10 -6.34 -1.84
C LEU A 53 -2.07 -6.89 -0.42
N VAL A 54 -3.13 -7.60 -0.03
CA VAL A 54 -3.20 -8.33 1.24
C VAL A 54 -3.40 -9.80 0.91
N LEU A 55 -2.50 -10.65 1.36
CA LEU A 55 -2.56 -12.09 1.17
C LEU A 55 -3.23 -12.72 2.39
N PRO A 56 -4.32 -13.50 2.21
CA PRO A 56 -5.02 -14.11 3.33
C PRO A 56 -4.21 -15.25 3.94
N GLN A 57 -4.33 -15.42 5.26
CA GLN A 57 -3.66 -16.44 6.05
C GLN A 57 -2.14 -16.47 5.85
N SER A 58 -1.54 -15.28 5.71
CA SER A 58 -0.10 -15.14 5.49
C SER A 58 0.50 -14.18 6.52
N GLY A 59 1.71 -14.48 6.98
CA GLY A 59 2.47 -13.66 7.90
C GLY A 59 3.41 -12.68 7.19
N HIS A 60 4.55 -12.40 7.83
CA HIS A 60 5.51 -11.42 7.32
C HIS A 60 6.23 -11.88 6.03
N THR A 61 6.44 -13.19 5.86
CA THR A 61 7.25 -13.76 4.78
C THR A 61 6.43 -14.21 3.58
N ILE A 62 5.53 -13.34 3.13
CA ILE A 62 4.59 -13.63 2.02
C ILE A 62 5.24 -14.13 0.73
N ASN A 63 6.49 -13.74 0.46
CA ASN A 63 7.23 -14.17 -0.72
C ASN A 63 7.69 -15.63 -0.64
N LEU A 64 7.76 -16.20 0.57
CA LEU A 64 8.11 -17.60 0.83
C LEU A 64 6.87 -18.46 1.07
N GLU A 65 5.86 -17.90 1.74
CA GLU A 65 4.60 -18.58 2.06
C GLU A 65 3.72 -18.73 0.81
N GLU A 66 3.55 -17.65 0.04
CA GLU A 66 2.69 -17.61 -1.14
C GLU A 66 3.47 -17.13 -2.39
N PRO A 67 4.54 -17.84 -2.79
CA PRO A 67 5.46 -17.39 -3.82
C PRO A 67 4.77 -17.19 -5.18
N ALA A 68 3.80 -18.02 -5.52
CA ALA A 68 3.08 -17.93 -6.78
C ALA A 68 2.21 -16.66 -6.86
N VAL A 69 1.48 -16.35 -5.79
CA VAL A 69 0.60 -15.19 -5.72
C VAL A 69 1.44 -13.91 -5.65
N PHE A 70 2.47 -13.89 -4.81
CA PHE A 70 3.39 -12.77 -4.69
C PHE A 70 4.06 -12.44 -6.03
N ASN A 71 4.66 -13.43 -6.69
CA ASN A 71 5.35 -13.22 -7.97
C ASN A 71 4.39 -12.75 -9.06
N SER A 72 3.18 -13.31 -9.13
CA SER A 72 2.17 -12.91 -10.11
C SER A 72 1.74 -11.45 -9.92
N ALA A 73 1.54 -11.02 -8.67
CA ALA A 73 1.18 -9.64 -8.37
C ALA A 73 2.31 -8.66 -8.69
N VAL A 74 3.57 -9.02 -8.39
CA VAL A 74 4.73 -8.20 -8.73
C VAL A 74 4.89 -8.07 -10.25
N LEU A 75 4.74 -9.17 -10.99
CA LEU A 75 4.82 -9.17 -12.45
C LEU A 75 3.71 -8.30 -13.07
N GLU A 76 2.48 -8.41 -12.58
CA GLU A 76 1.37 -7.57 -13.08
C GLU A 76 1.60 -6.09 -12.74
N PHE A 77 2.10 -5.77 -11.56
CA PHE A 77 2.48 -4.40 -11.21
C PHE A 77 3.54 -3.85 -12.18
N LEU A 78 4.62 -4.61 -12.42
CA LEU A 78 5.68 -4.19 -13.34
C LEU A 78 5.15 -3.99 -14.77
N ARG A 79 4.28 -4.88 -15.23
CA ARG A 79 3.63 -4.76 -16.54
C ARG A 79 2.77 -3.49 -16.62
N LEU A 80 1.93 -3.23 -15.62
CA LEU A 80 1.09 -2.03 -15.58
C LEU A 80 1.92 -0.74 -15.50
N VAL A 81 3.06 -0.77 -14.82
CA VAL A 81 4.00 0.35 -14.78
C VAL A 81 4.64 0.58 -16.15
N GLN A 82 5.10 -0.48 -16.81
CA GLN A 82 5.69 -0.40 -18.16
C GLN A 82 4.69 0.10 -19.20
N ASP A 83 3.42 -0.30 -19.08
CA ASP A 83 2.34 0.15 -19.96
C ASP A 83 1.81 1.56 -19.60
N GLU A 84 2.37 2.25 -18.59
CA GLU A 84 1.87 3.53 -18.04
C GLU A 84 0.40 3.48 -17.54
N ARG A 85 -0.08 2.28 -17.19
CA ARG A 85 -1.45 1.99 -16.75
C ARG A 85 -1.62 1.99 -15.22
N TRP A 86 -0.54 2.15 -14.46
CA TRP A 86 -0.60 2.31 -13.01
C TRP A 86 -0.96 3.76 -12.65
N SER A 87 -2.25 4.03 -12.45
CA SER A 87 -2.74 5.39 -12.20
C SER A 87 -2.54 5.85 -10.75
N SER A 88 -2.23 7.13 -10.57
CA SER A 88 -2.41 7.80 -9.28
C SER A 88 -3.88 7.86 -8.91
N ARG A 89 -4.19 7.80 -7.62
CA ARG A 89 -5.56 7.99 -7.14
C ARG A 89 -6.02 9.39 -7.54
N SER A 90 -6.96 9.49 -8.48
CA SER A 90 -7.70 10.73 -8.70
C SER A 90 -8.65 10.93 -7.52
N VAL A 91 -8.83 12.18 -7.08
CA VAL A 91 -9.69 12.54 -5.95
C VAL A 91 -11.18 12.20 -6.21
N VAL A 92 -11.52 11.72 -7.41
CA VAL A 92 -12.88 11.30 -7.78
C VAL A 92 -13.16 9.89 -7.25
N THR A 93 -13.31 9.77 -5.94
CA THR A 93 -14.08 8.69 -5.33
C THR A 93 -14.90 9.28 -4.19
N THR A 94 -15.73 10.27 -4.53
CA THR A 94 -16.91 10.58 -3.73
C THR A 94 -17.98 9.60 -4.14
N SER A 95 -18.35 8.74 -3.19
CA SER A 95 -19.58 7.96 -3.09
C SER A 95 -20.67 8.39 -4.10
N MET A 96 -20.92 7.57 -5.12
CA MET A 96 -22.13 7.66 -5.95
C MET A 96 -23.14 6.59 -5.52
N LEU A 97 -23.64 6.67 -4.29
CA LEU A 97 -24.99 6.19 -4.02
C LEU A 97 -25.96 7.35 -4.32
N PRO A 98 -26.78 7.30 -5.39
CA PRO A 98 -27.98 8.11 -5.40
C PRO A 98 -29.00 7.42 -4.48
N VAL A 99 -28.97 7.73 -3.18
CA VAL A 99 -30.13 7.50 -2.33
C VAL A 99 -31.06 8.69 -2.55
N GLY A 100 -32.06 8.50 -3.39
CA GLY A 100 -32.97 9.57 -3.78
C GLY A 100 -33.83 9.19 -4.99
N ALA A 101 -34.70 8.20 -4.83
CA ALA A 101 -35.89 8.10 -5.68
C ALA A 101 -37.02 8.89 -4.97
N PRO A 102 -37.61 9.93 -5.59
CA PRO A 102 -38.74 10.64 -5.00
C PRO A 102 -40.06 9.89 -5.20
N SER A 103 -40.86 9.92 -4.12
CA SER A 103 -42.32 9.73 -4.00
C SER A 103 -42.89 8.34 -4.29
#